data_AF-A0A7V2FX74-F1
#
_entry.id   AF-A0A7V2FX74-F1
#
_cell.length_a   1.000
_cell.length_b   1.000
_cell.length_c   1.000
_cell.angle_alpha   90.00
_cell.angle_beta   90.00
_cell.angle_gamma   90.00
#
_symmetry.space_group_name_H-M   'P 1'
#
loop_
_entity.id
_entity.type
_entity.pdbx_description
1 polymer ?
#
loop_
_entity_poly.entity_id
_entity_poly.type
_entity_poly.pdbx_seq_one_letter_code
_entity_poly.pdbx_strand_id
1 'polypeptide(L)'
;MIEFWPDCCGYKLQVDDEDAGKWIRCPYCNARVQVPLKKTEADPLAEAISELPGDLATPSSTEITGPAFGKGAGGFDPMRIAVKAGLVVVFVLVAAVAFRQVREFVESRRSRPAPAPRPVQARPAEPQSPKSFDVLAALPSSQMGAFVDSYPPDLKVYVHAIENPALDRPELLDLSAMEDKGRTPREVQLPAGTYWVFVAARLNDPELMKQPGYPGLRRKLETSGELQAAADYFLVDGASRLEYRETPGGIGMLLKCYRVMVEQGKWTPVTCYLLPAGPAAQLLDMLPTTHRYRVDDREVLPELVYHGVPTEEQPALVEMLRRYGKAVRAEPDTGLWRILQITPWGLMSPGVGAAGVGMWEEPKRSK
;
A
#
# COMPACT_ATOMS: atom_id res chain seq x y z
N MET A 1 -25.53 -5.09 -15.40
CA MET A 1 -25.03 -4.10 -14.43
C MET A 1 -23.96 -4.80 -13.60
N ILE A 2 -22.79 -4.17 -13.42
CA ILE A 2 -21.66 -4.68 -12.65
C ILE A 2 -21.64 -3.97 -11.29
N GLU A 3 -21.61 -4.75 -10.22
CA GLU A 3 -21.45 -4.23 -8.86
C GLU A 3 -20.07 -4.59 -8.33
N PHE A 4 -19.31 -3.60 -7.84
CA PHE A 4 -18.00 -3.86 -7.23
C PHE A 4 -17.62 -2.80 -6.19
N TRP A 5 -16.61 -3.12 -5.36
CA TRP A 5 -16.07 -2.23 -4.34
C TRP A 5 -14.68 -1.75 -4.78
N PRO A 6 -14.48 -0.45 -5.03
CA PRO A 6 -13.18 0.09 -5.39
C PRO A 6 -12.29 0.24 -4.13
N ASP A 7 -11.02 -0.16 -4.26
CA ASP A 7 -10.01 -0.09 -3.20
C ASP A 7 -9.78 1.31 -2.62
N CYS A 8 -10.14 2.37 -3.38
CA CYS A 8 -9.88 3.74 -2.99
C CYS A 8 -10.81 4.29 -1.90
N CYS A 9 -12.06 3.84 -1.83
CA CYS A 9 -13.05 4.43 -0.92
C CYS A 9 -14.03 3.45 -0.28
N GLY A 10 -14.00 2.16 -0.66
CA GLY A 10 -14.83 1.13 -0.02
C GLY A 10 -16.34 1.22 -0.26
N TYR A 11 -16.83 2.23 -0.98
CA TYR A 11 -18.24 2.36 -1.35
C TYR A 11 -18.60 1.48 -2.55
N LYS A 12 -19.70 0.72 -2.45
CA LYS A 12 -20.21 -0.11 -3.54
C LYS A 12 -20.60 0.76 -4.75
N LEU A 13 -20.01 0.47 -5.91
CA LEU A 13 -20.35 1.11 -7.18
C LEU A 13 -21.20 0.17 -8.03
N GLN A 14 -22.20 0.75 -8.70
CA GLN A 14 -23.00 0.10 -9.72
C GLN A 14 -22.71 0.80 -11.05
N VAL A 15 -22.27 0.03 -12.05
CA VAL A 15 -21.90 0.55 -13.37
C VAL A 15 -22.57 -0.32 -14.45
N ASP A 16 -22.85 0.27 -15.61
CA ASP A 16 -23.40 -0.46 -16.73
C ASP A 16 -22.42 -1.49 -17.31
N ASP A 17 -22.94 -2.56 -17.90
CA ASP A 17 -22.13 -3.64 -18.47
C ASP A 17 -21.24 -3.15 -19.63
N GLU A 18 -21.62 -2.07 -20.29
CA GLU A 18 -20.86 -1.45 -21.38
C GLU A 18 -19.53 -0.86 -20.92
N ASP A 19 -19.37 -0.58 -19.62
CA ASP A 19 -18.15 -0.01 -19.05
C ASP A 19 -17.22 -1.05 -18.44
N ALA A 20 -17.52 -2.34 -18.58
CA ALA A 20 -16.64 -3.43 -18.18
C ALA A 20 -15.22 -3.25 -18.76
N GLY A 21 -14.20 -3.29 -17.91
CA GLY A 21 -12.80 -3.13 -18.31
C GLY A 21 -12.34 -1.67 -18.53
N LYS A 22 -13.25 -0.69 -18.59
CA LYS A 22 -12.91 0.73 -18.77
C LYS A 22 -12.50 1.38 -17.44
N TRP A 23 -11.79 2.50 -17.56
CA TRP A 23 -11.47 3.36 -16.42
C TRP A 23 -12.54 4.44 -16.25
N ILE A 24 -13.21 4.43 -15.10
CA ILE A 24 -14.22 5.44 -14.72
C ILE A 24 -13.74 6.29 -13.55
N ARG A 25 -14.42 7.39 -13.26
CA ARG A 25 -14.17 8.18 -12.04
C ARG A 25 -15.18 7.78 -10.97
N CYS A 26 -14.69 7.45 -9.79
CA CYS A 26 -15.55 7.15 -8.65
C CYS A 26 -16.35 8.42 -8.25
N PRO A 27 -17.69 8.37 -8.19
CA PRO A 27 -18.52 9.52 -7.81
C PRO A 27 -18.28 9.99 -6.36
N TYR A 28 -17.79 9.12 -5.48
CA TYR A 28 -17.60 9.44 -4.05
C TYR A 28 -16.26 10.14 -3.76
N CYS A 29 -15.15 9.64 -4.31
CA CYS A 29 -13.81 10.14 -4.02
C CYS A 29 -13.08 10.74 -5.24
N ASN A 30 -13.72 10.73 -6.42
CA ASN A 30 -13.17 11.24 -7.70
C ASN A 30 -11.89 10.52 -8.18
N ALA A 31 -11.49 9.42 -7.54
CA ALA A 31 -10.38 8.58 -7.97
C ALA A 31 -10.71 7.84 -9.28
N ARG A 32 -9.69 7.60 -10.12
CA ARG A 32 -9.82 6.74 -11.31
C ARG A 32 -9.78 5.27 -10.89
N VAL A 33 -10.82 4.52 -11.25
CA VAL A 33 -10.97 3.10 -10.92
C VAL A 33 -11.26 2.30 -12.18
N GLN A 34 -10.71 1.10 -12.29
CA GLN A 34 -10.98 0.21 -13.42
C GLN A 34 -12.17 -0.69 -13.08
N VAL A 35 -13.17 -0.73 -13.96
CA VAL A 35 -14.33 -1.61 -13.80
C VAL A 35 -13.89 -3.04 -14.13
N PRO A 36 -14.15 -4.03 -13.25
CA PRO A 36 -13.79 -5.42 -13.52
C PRO A 36 -14.50 -5.94 -14.78
N LEU A 37 -13.82 -6.81 -15.53
CA LEU A 37 -14.44 -7.51 -16.66
C LEU A 37 -15.52 -8.44 -16.11
N LYS A 38 -16.70 -8.44 -16.75
CA LYS A 38 -17.74 -9.42 -16.46
C LYS A 38 -17.14 -10.80 -16.70
N LYS A 39 -17.12 -11.65 -15.67
CA LYS A 39 -16.83 -13.07 -15.88
C LYS A 39 -17.93 -13.57 -16.80
N THR A 40 -17.60 -13.79 -18.07
CA THR A 40 -18.47 -14.52 -18.98
C THR A 40 -18.67 -15.87 -18.31
N GLU A 41 -19.90 -16.17 -17.89
CA GLU A 41 -20.24 -17.52 -17.43
C GLU A 41 -19.73 -18.46 -18.52
N ALA A 42 -18.78 -19.31 -18.15
CA ALA A 42 -18.17 -20.24 -19.08
C ALA A 42 -19.28 -21.05 -19.73
N ASP A 43 -19.35 -21.00 -21.06
CA ASP A 43 -20.30 -21.76 -21.84
C ASP A 43 -20.05 -23.26 -21.54
N PRO A 44 -20.98 -23.97 -20.91
CA PRO A 44 -20.79 -25.38 -20.54
C PRO A 44 -20.55 -26.28 -21.77
N LEU A 45 -20.79 -25.78 -23.00
CA LEU A 45 -20.46 -26.49 -24.22
C LEU A 45 -18.94 -26.50 -24.53
N ALA A 46 -18.18 -25.51 -24.07
CA ALA A 46 -16.75 -25.42 -24.34
C ALA A 46 -15.92 -26.36 -23.45
N GLU A 47 -16.37 -26.62 -22.21
CA GLU A 47 -15.74 -27.61 -21.33
C GLU A 47 -16.02 -29.05 -21.79
N ALA A 48 -17.21 -29.32 -22.37
CA ALA A 48 -17.56 -30.65 -22.87
C ALA A 48 -16.73 -31.11 -24.09
N ILE A 49 -16.12 -30.19 -24.86
CA ILE A 49 -15.30 -30.53 -26.03
C ILE A 49 -13.83 -30.81 -25.62
N SER A 50 -13.40 -30.35 -24.45
CA SER A 50 -12.03 -30.53 -23.97
C SER A 50 -11.76 -31.89 -23.28
N GLU A 51 -12.79 -32.69 -23.01
CA GLU A 51 -12.67 -33.97 -22.28
C GLU A 51 -12.70 -35.24 -23.16
N LEU A 52 -12.62 -35.11 -24.49
CA LEU A 52 -12.51 -36.28 -25.36
C LEU A 52 -11.06 -36.82 -25.40
N PRO A 53 -10.82 -38.11 -25.09
CA PRO A 53 -9.48 -38.71 -25.15
C PRO A 53 -9.07 -38.92 -26.61
N GLY A 54 -8.18 -38.06 -27.11
CA GLY A 54 -7.62 -38.12 -28.46
C GLY A 54 -6.43 -39.08 -28.55
N ASP A 55 -6.68 -40.38 -28.49
CA ASP A 55 -5.74 -41.43 -28.92
C ASP A 55 -5.96 -41.72 -30.41
N LEU A 56 -5.34 -40.94 -31.31
CA LEU A 56 -5.11 -41.36 -32.69
C LEU A 56 -3.79 -40.77 -33.20
N ALA A 57 -2.82 -41.67 -33.38
CA ALA A 57 -1.57 -41.44 -34.07
C ALA A 57 -1.80 -41.12 -35.56
N THR A 58 -1.05 -40.15 -36.11
CA THR A 58 -0.55 -40.09 -37.50
C THR A 58 0.39 -38.87 -37.67
N PRO A 59 1.22 -38.78 -38.73
CA PRO A 59 2.58 -39.30 -38.76
C PRO A 59 3.64 -38.20 -38.91
N SER A 60 4.89 -38.66 -38.86
CA SER A 60 6.14 -37.98 -39.20
C SER A 60 6.16 -37.26 -40.57
N SER A 61 7.09 -36.29 -40.70
CA SER A 61 7.53 -35.50 -41.87
C SER A 61 6.80 -34.15 -42.03
N THR A 62 7.43 -32.97 -42.02
CA THR A 62 8.67 -32.55 -42.71
C THR A 62 9.43 -31.48 -41.91
N GLU A 63 10.77 -31.52 -42.01
CA GLU A 63 11.67 -30.42 -41.70
C GLU A 63 11.19 -29.10 -42.33
N ILE A 64 11.04 -28.07 -41.50
CA ILE A 64 11.12 -26.67 -41.93
C ILE A 64 12.30 -26.06 -41.17
N THR A 65 13.45 -26.05 -41.84
CA THR A 65 14.58 -25.19 -41.53
C THR A 65 14.13 -23.72 -41.53
N GLY A 66 13.95 -23.15 -40.35
CA GLY A 66 13.83 -21.70 -40.16
C GLY A 66 15.22 -21.05 -40.10
N PRO A 67 15.41 -19.87 -40.71
CA PRO A 67 16.73 -19.28 -40.90
C PRO A 67 17.28 -18.68 -39.59
N ALA A 68 18.60 -18.75 -39.49
CA ALA A 68 19.41 -18.11 -38.45
C ALA A 68 19.07 -16.62 -38.30
N PHE A 69 18.97 -16.17 -37.05
CA PHE A 69 18.96 -14.76 -36.67
C PHE A 69 20.27 -14.10 -37.12
N GLY A 70 20.25 -13.52 -38.32
CA GLY A 70 21.28 -12.62 -38.81
C GLY A 70 21.25 -11.32 -38.02
N LYS A 71 22.38 -11.00 -37.37
CA LYS A 71 22.73 -9.64 -36.96
C LYS A 71 22.67 -8.73 -38.18
N GLY A 72 21.58 -7.99 -38.33
CA GLY A 72 21.41 -6.97 -39.36
C GLY A 72 22.25 -5.74 -39.02
N ALA A 73 23.38 -5.62 -39.69
CA ALA A 73 24.12 -4.36 -39.80
C ALA A 73 23.20 -3.27 -40.37
N GLY A 74 23.33 -2.07 -39.83
CA GLY A 74 22.50 -0.91 -40.15
C GLY A 74 22.50 -0.56 -41.63
N GLY A 75 21.35 -0.74 -42.28
CA GLY A 75 21.01 0.01 -43.48
C GLY A 75 20.65 1.43 -43.06
N PHE A 76 21.51 2.38 -43.41
CA PHE A 76 21.21 3.81 -43.39
C PHE A 76 20.07 4.04 -44.38
N ASP A 77 18.83 4.05 -43.89
CA ASP A 77 17.67 4.41 -44.68
C ASP A 77 17.46 5.94 -44.56
N PRO A 78 17.91 6.74 -45.54
CA PRO A 78 17.91 8.20 -45.45
C PRO A 78 16.50 8.76 -45.26
N MET A 79 15.47 8.02 -45.68
CA MET A 79 14.08 8.44 -45.52
C MET A 79 13.63 8.43 -44.05
N ARG A 80 14.08 7.46 -43.25
CA ARG A 80 13.79 7.42 -41.80
C ARG A 80 14.48 8.54 -41.03
N ILE A 81 15.67 8.95 -41.47
CA ILE A 81 16.40 10.08 -40.87
C ILE A 81 15.69 11.40 -41.21
N ALA A 82 15.27 11.58 -42.47
CA ALA A 82 14.51 12.76 -42.90
C ALA A 82 13.18 12.93 -42.15
N VAL A 83 12.43 11.83 -41.94
CA VAL A 83 11.17 11.85 -41.19
C VAL A 83 11.39 12.21 -39.71
N LYS A 84 12.41 11.63 -39.07
CA LYS A 84 12.74 11.95 -37.67
C LYS A 84 13.21 13.40 -37.52
N ALA A 85 14.03 13.90 -38.44
CA ALA A 85 14.46 15.30 -38.45
C ALA A 85 13.28 16.27 -38.64
N GLY A 86 12.35 15.95 -39.54
CA GLY A 86 11.13 16.73 -39.74
C GLY A 86 10.25 16.81 -38.48
N LEU A 87 10.08 15.69 -37.78
CA LEU A 87 9.32 15.63 -36.52
C LEU A 87 9.93 16.50 -35.42
N VAL A 88 11.27 16.52 -35.31
CA VAL A 88 11.98 17.37 -34.34
C VAL A 88 11.75 18.85 -34.65
N VAL A 89 11.80 19.26 -35.92
CA VAL A 89 11.57 20.67 -36.31
C VAL A 89 10.13 21.09 -36.00
N VAL A 90 9.14 20.25 -36.29
CA VAL A 90 7.74 20.52 -35.94
C VAL A 90 7.58 20.66 -34.43
N PHE A 91 8.20 19.79 -33.65
CA PHE A 91 8.12 19.83 -32.19
C PHE A 91 8.72 21.11 -31.61
N VAL A 92 9.88 21.54 -32.11
CA VAL A 92 10.53 22.79 -31.69
C VAL A 92 9.68 24.01 -32.05
N LEU A 93 9.04 24.03 -33.23
CA LEU A 93 8.13 25.11 -33.62
C LEU A 93 6.89 25.18 -32.71
N VAL A 94 6.27 24.04 -32.39
CA VAL A 94 5.12 23.96 -31.48
C VAL A 94 5.52 24.46 -30.08
N ALA A 95 6.68 24.04 -29.58
CA ALA A 95 7.19 24.49 -28.30
C ALA A 95 7.47 26.00 -28.26
N ALA A 96 8.01 26.58 -29.34
CA ALA A 96 8.26 28.01 -29.44
C ALA A 96 6.96 28.84 -29.44
N VAL A 97 5.92 28.36 -30.14
CA VAL A 97 4.59 29.02 -30.13
C VAL A 97 3.93 28.93 -28.75
N ALA A 98 3.96 27.76 -28.12
CA ALA A 98 3.44 27.59 -26.76
C ALA A 98 4.16 28.47 -25.74
N PHE A 99 5.49 28.56 -25.82
CA PHE A 99 6.28 29.41 -24.94
C PHE A 99 5.94 30.90 -25.11
N ARG A 100 5.72 31.35 -26.35
CA ARG A 100 5.30 32.72 -26.63
C ARG A 100 3.94 33.04 -26.02
N GLN A 101 2.94 32.15 -26.14
CA GLN A 101 1.62 32.36 -25.53
C GLN A 101 1.66 32.41 -23.99
N VAL A 102 2.48 31.56 -23.37
CA VAL A 102 2.65 31.59 -21.90
C VAL A 102 3.30 32.89 -21.45
N ARG A 103 4.28 33.40 -22.19
CA ARG A 103 4.94 34.68 -21.88
C ARG A 103 3.97 35.85 -21.97
N GLU A 104 3.19 35.94 -23.04
CA GLU A 104 2.16 36.98 -23.22
C GLU A 104 1.10 36.91 -22.10
N PHE A 105 0.71 35.71 -21.67
CA PHE A 105 -0.22 35.52 -20.56
C PHE A 105 0.35 36.00 -19.21
N VAL A 106 1.63 35.71 -18.92
CA VAL A 106 2.29 36.15 -17.68
C VAL A 106 2.48 37.67 -17.65
N GLU A 107 2.87 38.28 -18.77
CA GLU A 107 3.02 39.74 -18.87
C GLU A 107 1.66 40.44 -18.71
N SER A 108 0.56 39.86 -19.24
CA SER A 108 -0.80 40.39 -19.05
C SER A 108 -1.28 40.42 -17.59
N ARG A 109 -0.73 39.53 -16.73
CA ARG A 109 -1.07 39.49 -15.30
C ARG A 109 -0.25 40.46 -14.46
N ARG A 110 0.93 40.90 -14.93
CA ARG A 110 1.78 41.85 -14.18
C ARG A 110 1.27 43.29 -14.23
N SER A 111 0.43 43.63 -15.20
CA SER A 111 -0.12 44.98 -15.38
C SER A 111 -1.46 45.21 -14.67
N ARG A 112 -1.97 44.26 -13.87
CA ARG A 112 -3.14 44.53 -13.01
C ARG A 112 -2.70 45.37 -11.79
N PRO A 113 -3.23 46.59 -11.62
CA PRO A 113 -2.95 47.40 -10.45
C PRO A 113 -3.41 46.66 -9.19
N ALA A 114 -2.54 46.64 -8.18
CA ALA A 114 -2.85 46.04 -6.89
C ALA A 114 -4.11 46.70 -6.31
N PRO A 115 -5.11 45.91 -5.86
CA PRO A 115 -6.27 46.48 -5.20
C PRO A 115 -5.81 47.24 -3.96
N ALA A 116 -6.38 48.44 -3.77
CA ALA A 116 -6.05 49.30 -2.64
C ALA A 116 -6.12 48.53 -1.30
N PRO A 117 -5.16 48.73 -0.39
CA PRO A 117 -5.15 48.03 0.89
C PRO A 117 -6.43 48.38 1.66
N ARG A 118 -7.25 47.35 1.92
CA ARG A 118 -8.38 47.49 2.84
C ARG A 118 -7.84 47.74 4.25
N PRO A 119 -8.47 48.62 5.05
CA PRO A 119 -8.09 48.82 6.43
C PRO A 119 -8.18 47.48 7.18
N VAL A 120 -7.04 47.03 7.69
CA VAL A 120 -6.90 45.81 8.46
C VAL A 120 -7.55 46.06 9.82
N GLN A 121 -8.82 45.67 9.98
CA GLN A 121 -9.35 45.41 11.31
C GLN A 121 -8.48 44.33 11.94
N ALA A 122 -7.93 44.60 13.12
CA ALA A 122 -7.14 43.66 13.90
C ALA A 122 -8.00 42.41 14.12
N ARG A 123 -7.77 41.39 13.29
CA ARG A 123 -8.31 40.05 13.49
C ARG A 123 -7.74 39.59 14.84
N PRO A 124 -8.57 39.20 15.82
CA PRO A 124 -8.08 38.57 17.04
C PRO A 124 -7.11 37.48 16.63
N ALA A 125 -5.94 37.41 17.27
CA ALA A 125 -4.95 36.39 16.97
C ALA A 125 -5.66 35.03 16.99
N GLU A 126 -5.83 34.46 15.80
CA GLU A 126 -6.35 33.11 15.64
C GLU A 126 -5.41 32.23 16.47
N PRO A 127 -5.89 31.54 17.52
CA PRO A 127 -5.04 30.79 18.41
C PRO A 127 -4.26 29.83 17.52
N GLN A 128 -2.95 30.07 17.41
CA GLN A 128 -2.08 29.20 16.64
C GLN A 128 -2.23 27.82 17.27
N SER A 129 -2.93 26.92 16.57
CA SER A 129 -3.02 25.52 16.96
C SER A 129 -1.59 25.07 17.27
N PRO A 130 -1.33 24.59 18.50
CA PRO A 130 0.03 24.25 18.91
C PRO A 130 0.55 23.20 17.95
N LYS A 131 1.55 23.58 17.14
CA LYS A 131 2.22 22.70 16.19
C LYS A 131 2.58 21.39 16.89
N SER A 132 1.84 20.35 16.54
CA SER A 132 1.88 19.02 17.13
C SER A 132 2.84 18.12 16.36
N PHE A 133 3.21 16.98 16.95
CA PHE A 133 4.00 15.84 16.41
C PHE A 133 5.54 15.91 16.52
N ASP A 134 6.12 15.55 17.67
CA ASP A 134 7.59 15.58 17.85
C ASP A 134 8.38 14.62 16.93
N VAL A 135 7.85 13.45 16.56
CA VAL A 135 8.61 12.49 15.72
C VAL A 135 8.36 12.71 14.23
N LEU A 136 7.10 12.74 13.77
CA LEU A 136 6.81 12.94 12.34
C LEU A 136 7.02 14.39 11.90
N ALA A 137 6.81 15.42 12.76
CA ALA A 137 7.15 16.79 12.38
C ALA A 137 8.64 17.10 12.50
N ALA A 138 9.42 16.26 13.20
CA ALA A 138 10.88 16.31 13.13
C ALA A 138 11.42 15.75 11.81
N LEU A 139 10.63 14.97 11.06
CA LEU A 139 11.06 14.51 9.75
C LEU A 139 11.22 15.71 8.81
N PRO A 140 12.33 15.80 8.06
CA PRO A 140 12.56 16.92 7.17
C PRO A 140 11.45 17.01 6.13
N SER A 141 10.77 18.15 6.07
CA SER A 141 9.74 18.43 5.06
C SER A 141 10.29 18.51 3.64
N SER A 142 11.61 18.66 3.48
CA SER A 142 12.33 18.58 2.21
C SER A 142 12.60 17.15 1.75
N GLN A 143 12.37 16.16 2.62
CA GLN A 143 12.55 14.74 2.32
C GLN A 143 11.20 14.04 2.13
N MET A 144 11.25 12.86 1.54
CA MET A 144 10.09 12.00 1.34
C MET A 144 10.51 10.55 1.51
N GLY A 145 9.55 9.70 1.87
CA GLY A 145 9.85 8.30 2.14
C GLY A 145 8.76 7.60 2.94
N ALA A 146 9.12 6.45 3.50
CA ALA A 146 8.31 5.73 4.47
C ALA A 146 8.93 5.87 5.86
N PHE A 147 8.10 6.21 6.85
CA PHE A 147 8.47 6.12 8.26
C PHE A 147 7.89 4.83 8.81
N VAL A 148 8.75 3.86 9.11
CA VAL A 148 8.35 2.52 9.52
C VAL A 148 8.56 2.37 11.02
N ASP A 149 7.46 2.19 11.75
CA ASP A 149 7.48 1.86 13.16
C ASP A 149 6.95 0.43 13.37
N SER A 150 7.47 -0.27 14.38
CA SER A 150 7.08 -1.65 14.63
C SER A 150 7.10 -2.02 16.10
N TYR A 151 6.23 -2.96 16.45
CA TYR A 151 6.32 -3.75 17.67
C TYR A 151 6.37 -5.25 17.33
N PRO A 152 7.37 -6.03 17.80
CA PRO A 152 8.53 -5.61 18.60
C PRO A 152 9.36 -4.48 17.98
N PRO A 153 10.15 -3.72 18.77
CA PRO A 153 11.00 -2.69 18.20
C PRO A 153 12.12 -3.29 17.33
N ASP A 154 12.59 -2.50 16.37
CA ASP A 154 13.78 -2.80 15.56
C ASP A 154 13.64 -4.03 14.63
N LEU A 155 12.41 -4.35 14.20
CA LEU A 155 12.18 -5.33 13.14
C LEU A 155 12.86 -4.91 11.83
N LYS A 156 13.17 -5.91 11.00
CA LYS A 156 13.78 -5.67 9.70
C LYS A 156 12.75 -5.10 8.74
N VAL A 157 13.16 -4.09 7.98
CA VAL A 157 12.31 -3.47 6.97
C VAL A 157 12.93 -3.67 5.60
N TYR A 158 12.12 -4.06 4.63
CA TYR A 158 12.51 -4.13 3.22
C TYR A 158 11.52 -3.36 2.41
N VAL A 159 12.02 -2.70 1.37
CA VAL A 159 11.17 -1.95 0.46
C VAL A 159 11.44 -2.40 -0.96
N HIS A 160 10.37 -2.67 -1.69
CA HIS A 160 10.41 -3.05 -3.09
C HIS A 160 9.51 -2.11 -3.90
N ALA A 161 10.07 -1.46 -4.92
CA ALA A 161 9.30 -0.59 -5.79
C ALA A 161 8.38 -1.42 -6.69
N ILE A 162 7.12 -1.00 -6.80
CA ILE A 162 6.14 -1.62 -7.69
C ILE A 162 6.19 -0.85 -9.02
N GLU A 163 7.01 -1.33 -9.96
CA GLU A 163 7.14 -0.71 -11.28
C GLU A 163 5.91 -0.94 -12.16
N ASN A 164 5.31 -2.13 -12.04
CA ASN A 164 4.09 -2.49 -12.75
C ASN A 164 3.08 -3.11 -11.77
N PRO A 165 1.99 -2.40 -11.42
CA PRO A 165 0.95 -2.91 -10.55
C PRO A 165 0.29 -4.22 -11.04
N ALA A 166 0.35 -4.50 -12.34
CA ALA A 166 -0.19 -5.73 -12.92
C ALA A 166 0.75 -6.95 -12.77
N LEU A 167 2.03 -6.72 -12.47
CA LEU A 167 3.05 -7.76 -12.25
C LEU A 167 3.45 -7.81 -10.78
N ASP A 168 2.46 -7.67 -9.90
CA ASP A 168 2.62 -7.65 -8.46
C ASP A 168 3.20 -8.98 -7.94
N ARG A 169 4.54 -9.09 -7.94
CA ARG A 169 5.30 -10.31 -7.57
C ARG A 169 6.29 -10.04 -6.45
N PRO A 170 5.79 -9.84 -5.23
CA PRO A 170 6.63 -9.70 -4.03
C PRO A 170 7.37 -11.00 -3.63
N GLU A 171 7.24 -12.07 -4.41
CA GLU A 171 7.92 -13.36 -4.24
C GLU A 171 9.44 -13.24 -4.32
N LEU A 172 9.97 -12.24 -5.04
CA LEU A 172 11.40 -12.03 -5.30
C LEU A 172 12.20 -11.41 -4.13
N LEU A 173 11.64 -11.39 -2.91
CA LEU A 173 12.37 -10.88 -1.76
C LEU A 173 13.56 -11.80 -1.43
N ASP A 174 14.77 -11.30 -1.62
CA ASP A 174 15.99 -12.00 -1.23
C ASP A 174 16.15 -11.98 0.29
N LEU A 175 15.88 -13.13 0.92
CA LEU A 175 15.90 -13.27 2.37
C LEU A 175 17.33 -13.36 2.93
N SER A 176 18.37 -13.53 2.10
CA SER A 176 19.74 -13.59 2.62
C SER A 176 20.16 -12.25 3.24
N ALA A 177 19.64 -11.13 2.73
CA ALA A 177 19.81 -9.81 3.32
C ALA A 177 19.13 -9.65 4.70
N MET A 178 18.35 -10.65 5.15
CA MET A 178 17.70 -10.67 6.48
C MET A 178 18.55 -11.34 7.56
N GLU A 179 19.56 -12.09 7.18
CA GLU A 179 20.47 -12.73 8.12
C GLU A 179 21.44 -11.71 8.74
N ASP A 180 21.64 -10.58 8.05
CA ASP A 180 22.50 -9.49 8.51
C ASP A 180 22.01 -8.88 9.82
N LYS A 181 22.91 -8.68 10.79
CA LYS A 181 22.55 -8.23 12.15
C LYS A 181 22.24 -6.73 12.26
N GLY A 182 22.47 -5.93 11.20
CA GLY A 182 22.32 -4.47 11.24
C GLY A 182 20.88 -4.00 11.38
N ARG A 183 20.57 -3.09 12.31
CA ARG A 183 19.22 -2.53 12.43
C ARG A 183 18.84 -1.80 11.14
N THR A 184 17.61 -2.03 10.65
CA THR A 184 17.11 -1.23 9.53
C THR A 184 16.68 0.14 10.06
N PRO A 185 17.07 1.25 9.41
CA PRO A 185 16.58 2.57 9.81
C PRO A 185 15.05 2.64 9.68
N ARG A 186 14.41 3.33 10.63
CA ARG A 186 12.95 3.59 10.61
C ARG A 186 12.57 4.55 9.49
N GLU A 187 13.47 5.44 9.15
CA GLU A 187 13.32 6.38 8.05
C GLU A 187 13.90 5.76 6.79
N VAL A 188 13.02 5.37 5.86
CA VAL A 188 13.42 4.87 4.55
C VAL A 188 13.12 5.95 3.52
N GLN A 189 14.17 6.60 3.01
CA GLN A 189 14.02 7.59 1.94
C GLN A 189 13.61 6.87 0.65
N LEU A 190 12.46 7.24 0.11
CA LEU A 190 11.88 6.63 -1.09
C LEU A 190 11.37 7.75 -2.00
N PRO A 191 11.64 7.72 -3.31
CA PRO A 191 11.02 8.66 -4.22
C PRO A 191 9.50 8.45 -4.29
N ALA A 192 8.78 9.42 -4.83
CA ALA A 192 7.34 9.26 -5.04
C ALA A 192 7.05 8.03 -5.92
N GLY A 193 6.07 7.21 -5.50
CA GLY A 193 5.78 5.93 -6.15
C GLY A 193 4.95 5.00 -5.28
N THR A 194 4.74 3.76 -5.75
CA THR A 194 4.09 2.70 -4.98
C THR A 194 5.11 1.63 -4.63
N TYR A 195 5.06 1.15 -3.39
CA TYR A 195 6.02 0.22 -2.83
C TYR A 195 5.34 -0.88 -2.05
N TRP A 196 5.99 -2.04 -2.02
CA TRP A 196 5.82 -3.00 -0.94
C TRP A 196 6.81 -2.69 0.17
N VAL A 197 6.29 -2.51 1.39
CA VAL A 197 7.08 -2.45 2.61
C VAL A 197 6.87 -3.75 3.36
N PHE A 198 7.94 -4.52 3.54
CA PHE A 198 7.93 -5.77 4.29
C PHE A 198 8.53 -5.48 5.66
N VAL A 199 7.79 -5.81 6.71
CA VAL A 199 8.30 -5.78 8.08
C VAL A 199 8.42 -7.21 8.56
N ALA A 200 9.64 -7.60 8.92
CA ALA A 200 9.96 -8.98 9.18
C ALA A 200 10.52 -9.22 10.59
N ALA A 201 10.00 -10.26 11.22
CA ALA A 201 10.44 -10.75 12.51
C ALA A 201 10.89 -12.20 12.39
N ARG A 202 11.90 -12.56 13.18
CA ARG A 202 12.26 -13.98 13.37
C ARG A 202 11.16 -14.64 14.19
N LEU A 203 10.80 -15.88 13.87
CA LEU A 203 9.82 -16.64 14.67
C LEU A 203 10.28 -16.86 16.11
N ASN A 204 11.59 -16.84 16.37
CA ASN A 204 12.16 -16.95 17.71
C ASN A 204 12.50 -15.59 18.35
N ASP A 205 11.92 -14.49 17.86
CA ASP A 205 12.12 -13.17 18.44
C ASP A 205 11.78 -13.15 19.94
N PRO A 206 12.70 -12.67 20.82
CA PRO A 206 12.49 -12.72 22.26
C PRO A 206 11.24 -11.97 22.76
N GLU A 207 10.85 -10.87 22.11
CA GLU A 207 9.65 -10.12 22.52
C GLU A 207 8.38 -10.84 22.10
N LEU A 208 8.37 -11.49 20.92
CA LEU A 208 7.25 -12.36 20.53
C LEU A 208 7.11 -13.56 21.47
N MET A 209 8.22 -14.17 21.89
CA MET A 209 8.22 -15.32 22.80
C MET A 209 7.63 -15.02 24.19
N LYS A 210 7.57 -13.75 24.59
CA LYS A 210 6.92 -13.32 25.84
C LYS A 210 5.40 -13.18 25.71
N GLN A 211 4.86 -13.14 24.50
CA GLN A 211 3.44 -12.90 24.28
C GLN A 211 2.60 -14.14 24.64
N PRO A 212 1.43 -13.98 25.27
CA PRO A 212 0.53 -15.07 25.60
C PRO A 212 0.15 -15.88 24.37
N GLY A 213 0.30 -17.21 24.43
CA GLY A 213 -0.06 -18.12 23.34
C GLY A 213 0.92 -18.21 22.17
N TYR A 214 1.85 -17.25 22.01
CA TYR A 214 2.80 -17.24 20.89
C TYR A 214 3.68 -18.50 20.79
N PRO A 215 4.22 -19.09 21.88
CA PRO A 215 4.98 -20.34 21.78
C PRO A 215 4.18 -21.54 21.23
N GLY A 216 2.85 -21.51 21.36
CA GLY A 216 1.96 -22.48 20.74
C GLY A 216 1.80 -22.22 19.25
N LEU A 217 1.55 -20.97 18.88
CA LEU A 217 1.47 -20.55 17.47
C LEU A 217 2.76 -20.87 16.71
N ARG A 218 3.93 -20.50 17.26
CA ARG A 218 5.23 -20.74 16.65
C ARG A 218 5.42 -22.20 16.28
N ARG A 219 5.11 -23.13 17.21
CA ARG A 219 5.24 -24.57 16.96
C ARG A 219 4.35 -25.04 15.81
N LYS A 220 3.14 -24.48 15.68
CA LYS A 220 2.27 -24.76 14.53
C LYS A 220 2.90 -24.27 13.23
N LEU A 221 3.37 -23.02 13.20
CA LEU A 221 4.03 -22.47 12.01
C LEU A 221 5.26 -23.28 11.59
N GLU A 222 6.12 -23.66 12.53
CA GLU A 222 7.34 -24.45 12.26
C GLU A 222 7.01 -25.90 11.82
N THR A 223 5.89 -26.48 12.27
CA THR A 223 5.57 -27.89 11.99
C THR A 223 4.68 -28.07 10.76
N SER A 224 3.66 -27.22 10.60
CA SER A 224 2.63 -27.35 9.57
C SER A 224 2.61 -26.19 8.57
N GLY A 225 3.34 -25.10 8.82
CA GLY A 225 3.26 -23.89 7.99
C GLY A 225 1.88 -23.23 8.00
N GLU A 226 1.04 -23.51 9.02
CA GLU A 226 -0.36 -23.07 9.09
C GLU A 226 -0.47 -21.56 9.30
N LEU A 227 -0.37 -20.80 8.22
CA LEU A 227 -0.36 -19.34 8.21
C LEU A 227 -1.69 -18.74 8.69
N GLN A 228 -2.80 -19.46 8.49
CA GLN A 228 -4.12 -19.02 8.97
C GLN A 228 -4.12 -18.84 10.49
N ALA A 229 -3.49 -19.75 11.24
CA ALA A 229 -3.38 -19.62 12.69
C ALA A 229 -2.63 -18.34 13.10
N ALA A 230 -1.66 -17.89 12.29
CA ALA A 230 -0.97 -16.62 12.53
C ALA A 230 -1.83 -15.41 12.15
N ALA A 231 -2.58 -15.50 11.05
CA ALA A 231 -3.54 -14.46 10.66
C ALA A 231 -4.62 -14.25 11.73
N ASP A 232 -5.11 -15.33 12.34
CA ASP A 232 -6.10 -15.28 13.41
C ASP A 232 -5.50 -14.81 14.74
N TYR A 233 -4.22 -15.13 14.98
CA TYR A 233 -3.53 -14.73 16.20
C TYR A 233 -3.16 -13.24 16.18
N PHE A 234 -2.64 -12.71 15.07
CA PHE A 234 -2.10 -11.36 15.03
C PHE A 234 -3.15 -10.30 14.71
N LEU A 235 -2.98 -9.12 15.31
CA LEU A 235 -3.79 -7.94 15.09
C LEU A 235 -3.80 -7.49 13.61
N VAL A 236 -4.97 -7.11 13.10
CA VAL A 236 -5.15 -6.55 11.75
C VAL A 236 -4.78 -5.07 11.77
N ASP A 237 -3.57 -4.75 11.33
CA ASP A 237 -2.98 -3.40 11.38
C ASP A 237 -2.87 -2.72 10.01
N GLY A 238 -3.59 -3.23 9.02
CA GLY A 238 -3.57 -2.72 7.64
C GLY A 238 -2.46 -3.33 6.77
N ALA A 239 -1.77 -4.37 7.24
CA ALA A 239 -0.99 -5.22 6.36
C ALA A 239 -1.90 -5.84 5.30
N SER A 240 -1.48 -5.79 4.03
CA SER A 240 -2.22 -6.40 2.92
C SER A 240 -2.14 -7.94 2.98
N ARG A 241 -1.10 -8.47 3.62
CA ARG A 241 -0.84 -9.90 3.74
C ARG A 241 0.17 -10.21 4.84
N LEU A 242 0.06 -11.42 5.37
CA LEU A 242 1.03 -12.05 6.25
C LEU A 242 1.70 -13.18 5.47
N GLU A 243 3.00 -13.39 5.65
CA GLU A 243 3.72 -14.52 5.04
C GLU A 243 4.61 -15.20 6.09
N TYR A 244 4.85 -16.49 5.88
CA TYR A 244 5.90 -17.25 6.54
C TYR A 244 6.92 -17.69 5.49
N ARG A 245 8.21 -17.45 5.75
CA ARG A 245 9.30 -17.93 4.89
C ARG A 245 10.46 -18.41 5.73
N GLU A 246 11.21 -19.38 5.20
CA GLU A 246 12.47 -19.81 5.80
C GLU A 246 13.64 -19.20 5.04
N THR A 247 14.63 -18.66 5.77
CA THR A 247 15.88 -18.24 5.15
C THR A 247 16.69 -19.46 4.68
N PRO A 248 17.70 -19.31 3.81
CA PRO A 248 18.60 -20.40 3.44
C PRO A 248 19.27 -21.08 4.65
N GLY A 249 19.49 -20.34 5.74
CA GLY A 249 19.98 -20.88 7.02
C GLY A 249 18.94 -21.62 7.87
N GLY A 250 17.72 -21.84 7.37
CA GLY A 250 16.65 -22.54 8.10
C GLY A 250 16.00 -21.69 9.21
N ILE A 251 16.15 -20.37 9.17
CA ILE A 251 15.52 -19.47 10.15
C ILE A 251 14.13 -19.12 9.66
N GLY A 252 13.10 -19.50 10.41
CA GLY A 252 11.73 -19.10 10.15
C GLY A 252 11.51 -17.60 10.37
N MET A 253 10.95 -16.93 9.35
CA MET A 253 10.65 -15.51 9.32
C MET A 253 9.15 -15.30 9.11
N LEU A 254 8.57 -14.41 9.91
CA LEU A 254 7.22 -13.91 9.70
C LEU A 254 7.30 -12.53 9.07
N LEU A 255 6.57 -12.31 7.97
CA LEU A 255 6.59 -11.06 7.22
C LEU A 255 5.18 -10.46 7.15
N LYS A 256 5.01 -9.22 7.62
CA LYS A 256 3.85 -8.39 7.28
C LYS A 256 4.18 -7.52 6.09
N CYS A 257 3.34 -7.54 5.06
CA CYS A 257 3.57 -6.76 3.85
C CYS A 257 2.52 -5.66 3.73
N TYR A 258 2.98 -4.44 3.51
CA TYR A 258 2.16 -3.25 3.36
C TYR A 258 2.34 -2.70 1.96
N ARG A 259 1.24 -2.43 1.26
CA ARG A 259 1.27 -1.66 0.02
C ARG A 259 1.18 -0.18 0.37
N VAL A 260 2.20 0.58 0.01
CA VAL A 260 2.37 1.96 0.44
C VAL A 260 2.54 2.86 -0.78
N MET A 261 1.78 3.96 -0.81
CA MET A 261 1.97 5.03 -1.79
C MET A 261 2.75 6.16 -1.12
N VAL A 262 3.91 6.48 -1.67
CA VAL A 262 4.72 7.64 -1.26
C VAL A 262 4.41 8.78 -2.22
N GLU A 263 3.87 9.86 -1.67
CA GLU A 263 3.55 11.06 -2.43
C GLU A 263 4.74 12.04 -2.41
N GLN A 264 4.81 12.90 -3.43
CA GLN A 264 5.89 13.87 -3.55
C GLN A 264 5.92 14.82 -2.34
N GLY A 265 7.08 14.92 -1.69
CA GLY A 265 7.30 15.79 -0.53
C GLY A 265 6.57 15.33 0.73
N LYS A 266 6.19 14.04 0.80
CA LYS A 266 5.47 13.49 1.93
C LYS A 266 6.14 12.24 2.48
N TRP A 267 6.07 12.09 3.79
CA TRP A 267 6.39 10.85 4.49
C TRP A 267 5.14 10.01 4.62
N THR A 268 5.22 8.70 4.38
CA THR A 268 4.09 7.79 4.57
C THR A 268 4.35 6.90 5.79
N PRO A 269 3.51 6.96 6.84
CA PRO A 269 3.72 6.17 8.04
C PRO A 269 3.28 4.71 7.84
N VAL A 270 4.14 3.78 8.24
CA VAL A 270 3.89 2.33 8.23
C VAL A 270 4.10 1.80 9.64
N THR A 271 3.03 1.63 10.40
CA THR A 271 3.10 1.03 11.74
C THR A 271 2.75 -0.45 11.66
N CYS A 272 3.66 -1.32 12.09
CA CYS A 272 3.50 -2.77 12.12
C CYS A 272 3.35 -3.30 13.55
N TYR A 273 2.24 -3.99 13.81
CA TYR A 273 1.98 -4.69 15.06
C TYR A 273 2.04 -6.20 14.86
N LEU A 274 3.03 -6.84 15.48
CA LEU A 274 3.01 -8.27 15.77
C LEU A 274 2.54 -8.47 17.21
N LEU A 275 1.30 -8.05 17.46
CA LEU A 275 0.59 -8.22 18.73
C LEU A 275 -0.55 -9.22 18.54
N PRO A 276 -0.94 -9.98 19.59
CA PRO A 276 -2.12 -10.80 19.52
C PRO A 276 -3.37 -9.94 19.25
N ALA A 277 -4.40 -10.52 18.64
CA ALA A 277 -5.73 -9.95 18.58
C ALA A 277 -6.31 -9.87 20.01
N GLY A 278 -6.86 -8.71 20.38
CA GLY A 278 -7.44 -8.53 21.70
C GLY A 278 -7.94 -7.11 21.97
N PRO A 279 -8.52 -6.87 23.16
CA PRO A 279 -8.99 -5.54 23.57
C PRO A 279 -7.84 -4.53 23.68
N ALA A 280 -8.07 -3.28 23.27
CA ALA A 280 -7.05 -2.22 23.25
C ALA A 280 -6.30 -2.06 24.59
N ALA A 281 -7.00 -2.20 25.72
CA ALA A 281 -6.38 -2.13 27.05
C ALA A 281 -5.32 -3.21 27.27
N GLN A 282 -5.57 -4.46 26.83
CA GLN A 282 -4.59 -5.55 26.95
C GLN A 282 -3.41 -5.35 26.01
N LEU A 283 -3.66 -4.81 24.80
CA LEU A 283 -2.60 -4.51 23.84
C LEU A 283 -1.65 -3.42 24.36
N LEU A 284 -2.18 -2.43 25.08
CA LEU A 284 -1.37 -1.37 25.69
C LEU A 284 -0.36 -1.87 26.72
N ASP A 285 -0.72 -2.90 27.49
CA ASP A 285 0.18 -3.48 28.48
C ASP A 285 1.41 -4.15 27.82
N MET A 286 1.29 -4.52 26.54
CA MET A 286 2.37 -5.09 25.74
C MET A 286 3.20 -4.01 25.03
N LEU A 287 2.64 -2.82 24.80
CA LEU A 287 3.33 -1.75 24.10
C LEU A 287 4.24 -0.96 25.05
N PRO A 288 5.46 -0.58 24.62
CA PRO A 288 6.32 0.34 25.36
C PRO A 288 5.59 1.61 25.80
N THR A 289 5.87 2.09 27.01
CA THR A 289 5.19 3.26 27.60
C THR A 289 5.63 4.61 27.02
N THR A 290 6.67 4.62 26.19
CA THR A 290 7.19 5.85 25.59
C THR A 290 6.21 6.44 24.58
N HIS A 291 5.77 7.67 24.81
CA HIS A 291 5.01 8.44 23.83
C HIS A 291 5.92 8.90 22.69
N ARG A 292 5.49 8.65 21.46
CA ARG A 292 6.22 9.04 20.24
C ARG A 292 5.42 10.03 19.39
N TYR A 293 4.12 10.09 19.64
CA TYR A 293 3.17 10.92 18.92
C TYR A 293 2.46 11.82 19.93
N ARG A 294 2.32 13.09 19.57
CA ARG A 294 1.50 14.04 20.32
C ARG A 294 0.10 13.99 19.74
N VAL A 295 -0.88 13.76 20.61
CA VAL A 295 -2.29 13.65 20.24
C VAL A 295 -3.07 14.72 20.99
N ASP A 296 -3.90 15.50 20.28
CA ASP A 296 -4.84 16.41 20.91
C ASP A 296 -6.18 15.69 21.15
N ASP A 297 -6.47 15.46 22.43
CA ASP A 297 -7.70 14.79 22.86
C ASP A 297 -8.95 15.53 22.40
N ARG A 298 -8.87 16.85 22.21
CA ARG A 298 -9.99 17.67 21.72
C ARG A 298 -10.36 17.37 20.27
N GLU A 299 -9.42 16.89 19.48
CA GLU A 299 -9.65 16.49 18.08
C GLU A 299 -9.97 15.00 18.00
N VAL A 300 -9.25 14.17 18.77
CA VAL A 300 -9.39 12.71 18.68
C VAL A 300 -10.65 12.19 19.35
N LEU A 301 -11.03 12.68 20.53
CA LEU A 301 -12.18 12.14 21.25
C LEU A 301 -13.51 12.33 20.46
N PRO A 302 -13.80 13.50 19.85
CA PRO A 302 -14.98 13.64 19.01
C PRO A 302 -15.01 12.68 17.82
N GLU A 303 -13.86 12.41 17.18
CA GLU A 303 -13.76 11.44 16.08
C GLU A 303 -14.00 10.01 16.56
N LEU A 304 -13.48 9.63 17.73
CA LEU A 304 -13.78 8.34 18.35
C LEU A 304 -15.28 8.18 18.62
N VAL A 305 -15.93 9.22 19.14
CA VAL A 305 -17.39 9.24 19.37
C VAL A 305 -18.16 9.15 18.06
N TYR A 306 -17.76 9.90 17.03
CA TYR A 306 -18.36 9.85 15.69
C TYR A 306 -18.30 8.44 15.09
N HIS A 307 -17.22 7.72 15.37
CA HIS A 307 -17.00 6.33 14.95
C HIS A 307 -17.61 5.28 15.89
N GLY A 308 -18.39 5.68 16.90
CA GLY A 308 -19.10 4.78 17.79
C GLY A 308 -18.20 4.01 18.76
N VAL A 309 -17.03 4.55 19.10
CA VAL A 309 -16.11 3.93 20.07
C VAL A 309 -16.65 4.14 21.50
N PRO A 310 -16.88 3.07 22.27
CA PRO A 310 -17.36 3.17 23.65
C PRO A 310 -16.42 3.99 24.54
N THR A 311 -17.00 4.79 25.43
CA THR A 311 -16.26 5.74 26.29
C THR A 311 -15.16 5.05 27.12
N GLU A 312 -15.39 3.81 27.54
CA GLU A 312 -14.45 2.99 28.31
C GLU A 312 -13.22 2.54 27.49
N GLU A 313 -13.32 2.43 26.18
CA GLU A 313 -12.21 2.05 25.29
C GLU A 313 -11.38 3.25 24.83
N GLN A 314 -11.97 4.45 24.84
CA GLN A 314 -11.33 5.67 24.31
C GLN A 314 -9.96 5.98 24.93
N PRO A 315 -9.77 5.93 26.28
CA PRO A 315 -8.46 6.21 26.88
C PRO A 315 -7.37 5.28 26.36
N ALA A 316 -7.70 3.99 26.16
CA ALA A 316 -6.75 3.01 25.67
C ALA A 316 -6.34 3.30 24.22
N LEU A 317 -7.31 3.60 23.36
CA LEU A 317 -7.05 3.88 21.95
C LEU A 317 -6.26 5.19 21.76
N VAL A 318 -6.59 6.24 22.51
CA VAL A 318 -5.82 7.49 22.51
C VAL A 318 -4.38 7.24 22.94
N GLU A 319 -4.16 6.43 23.97
CA GLU A 319 -2.82 6.10 24.44
C GLU A 319 -2.03 5.25 23.43
N MET A 320 -2.68 4.32 22.72
CA MET A 320 -2.04 3.59 21.61
C MET A 320 -1.61 4.54 20.50
N LEU A 321 -2.47 5.50 20.13
CA LEU A 321 -2.15 6.54 19.15
C LEU A 321 -0.96 7.39 19.60
N ARG A 322 -0.86 7.77 20.88
CA ARG A 322 0.30 8.50 21.42
C ARG A 322 1.59 7.69 21.37
N ARG A 323 1.54 6.37 21.57
CA ARG A 323 2.73 5.51 21.60
C ARG A 323 3.25 5.17 20.19
N TYR A 324 2.36 4.92 19.24
CA TYR A 324 2.74 4.34 17.92
C TYR A 324 2.02 4.95 16.71
N GLY A 325 1.17 5.96 16.92
CA GLY A 325 0.49 6.65 15.82
C GLY A 325 -0.59 5.81 15.15
N LYS A 326 -0.88 4.61 15.66
CA LYS A 326 -1.91 3.70 15.16
C LYS A 326 -2.63 3.02 16.31
N ALA A 327 -3.95 2.96 16.27
CA ALA A 327 -4.77 2.15 17.16
C ALA A 327 -5.67 1.25 16.32
N VAL A 328 -5.94 0.05 16.84
CA VAL A 328 -6.77 -0.94 16.16
C VAL A 328 -7.81 -1.42 17.16
N ARG A 329 -9.06 -1.52 16.71
CA ARG A 329 -10.20 -1.95 17.50
C ARG A 329 -11.01 -3.00 16.76
N ALA A 330 -11.34 -4.10 17.41
CA ALA A 330 -12.32 -5.04 16.89
C ALA A 330 -13.73 -4.47 17.08
N GLU A 331 -14.57 -4.58 16.06
CA GLU A 331 -16.00 -4.27 16.14
C GLU A 331 -16.77 -5.56 16.46
N PRO A 332 -17.31 -5.71 17.69
CA PRO A 332 -17.90 -6.98 18.12
C PRO A 332 -19.06 -7.44 17.25
N ASP A 333 -19.86 -6.50 16.75
CA ASP A 333 -21.10 -6.79 16.02
C ASP A 333 -20.84 -7.15 14.54
N THR A 334 -19.72 -6.70 13.98
CA THR A 334 -19.43 -6.86 12.54
C THR A 334 -18.30 -7.87 12.28
N GLY A 335 -17.50 -8.18 13.30
CA GLY A 335 -16.27 -8.95 13.13
C GLY A 335 -15.20 -8.21 12.32
N LEU A 336 -15.40 -6.91 12.05
CA LEU A 336 -14.44 -6.08 11.32
C LEU A 336 -13.45 -5.43 12.29
N TRP A 337 -12.32 -4.99 11.74
CA TRP A 337 -11.32 -4.22 12.48
C TRP A 337 -11.32 -2.77 12.00
N ARG A 338 -11.46 -1.85 12.95
CA ARG A 338 -11.29 -0.42 12.69
C ARG A 338 -9.85 -0.03 12.99
N ILE A 339 -9.20 0.60 12.02
CA ILE A 339 -7.83 1.10 12.14
C ILE A 339 -7.89 2.62 12.18
N LEU A 340 -7.34 3.18 13.25
CA LEU A 340 -7.20 4.62 13.45
C LEU A 340 -5.72 4.94 13.31
N GLN A 341 -5.34 5.80 12.37
CA GLN A 341 -3.94 6.15 12.16
C GLN A 341 -3.75 7.66 12.09
N ILE A 342 -2.74 8.15 12.80
CA ILE A 342 -2.26 9.52 12.72
C ILE A 342 -1.43 9.64 11.45
N THR A 343 -1.87 10.51 10.56
CA THR A 343 -1.07 10.91 9.41
C THR A 343 0.06 11.87 9.84
N PRO A 344 1.12 12.06 9.04
CA PRO A 344 2.19 13.00 9.36
C PRO A 344 1.75 14.45 9.55
N TRP A 345 0.55 14.80 9.08
CA TRP A 345 -0.06 16.12 9.17
C TRP A 345 -0.98 16.28 10.39
N GLY A 346 -1.13 15.22 11.20
CA GLY A 346 -2.01 15.22 12.35
C GLY A 346 -3.46 14.90 12.09
N LEU A 347 -3.84 14.73 10.84
CA LEU A 347 -5.19 14.29 10.51
C LEU A 347 -5.33 12.82 10.87
N MET A 348 -6.41 12.47 11.56
CA MET A 348 -6.80 11.07 11.73
C MET A 348 -7.38 10.57 10.42
N SER A 349 -6.86 9.44 9.92
CA SER A 349 -7.45 8.75 8.77
C SER A 349 -8.11 7.47 9.27
N PRO A 350 -9.45 7.34 9.19
CA PRO A 350 -10.11 6.08 9.49
C PRO A 350 -9.91 5.12 8.31
N GLY A 351 -9.38 3.94 8.61
CA GLY A 351 -9.35 2.80 7.70
C GLY A 351 -10.24 1.67 8.22
N VAL A 352 -10.85 0.93 7.31
CA VAL A 352 -11.54 -0.33 7.64
C VAL A 352 -10.67 -1.47 7.16
N GLY A 353 -10.26 -2.34 8.09
CA GLY A 353 -9.62 -3.61 7.78
C GLY A 353 -10.65 -4.74 7.91
N ALA A 354 -10.81 -5.56 6.88
CA ALA A 354 -11.53 -6.81 7.05
C ALA A 354 -10.69 -7.79 7.87
N ALA A 355 -11.31 -8.50 8.82
CA ALA A 355 -10.75 -9.75 9.34
C ALA A 355 -10.79 -10.77 8.21
N GLY A 356 -9.72 -10.81 7.43
CA GLY A 356 -9.68 -11.56 6.19
C GLY A 356 -8.46 -11.12 5.41
N VAL A 357 -7.29 -11.66 5.80
CA VAL A 357 -6.25 -11.92 4.82
C VAL A 357 -6.97 -12.61 3.66
N GLY A 358 -7.00 -11.96 2.49
CA GLY A 358 -7.72 -12.49 1.34
C GLY A 358 -7.38 -13.97 1.20
N MET A 359 -8.40 -14.83 1.34
CA MET A 359 -8.28 -16.24 0.97
C MET A 359 -7.82 -16.25 -0.47
N TRP A 360 -6.54 -16.52 -0.66
CA TRP A 360 -6.04 -17.01 -1.93
C TRP A 360 -6.46 -18.47 -1.97
N GLU A 361 -7.44 -18.80 -2.82
CA GLU A 361 -7.62 -20.18 -3.24
C GLU A 361 -6.30 -20.62 -3.87
N GLU A 362 -5.62 -21.61 -3.27
CA GLU A 362 -4.49 -22.26 -3.92
C GLU A 362 -4.94 -22.76 -5.30
N PRO A 363 -4.19 -22.50 -6.39
CA PRO A 363 -4.40 -23.25 -7.61
C PRO A 363 -4.13 -24.73 -7.26
N LYS A 364 -5.18 -25.55 -7.29
CA LYS A 364 -5.08 -26.99 -7.12
C LYS A 364 -3.94 -27.49 -8.00
N ARG A 365 -2.85 -27.97 -7.38
CA ARG A 365 -1.81 -28.71 -8.09
C ARG A 365 -2.48 -29.95 -8.66
N SER A 366 -2.68 -29.98 -9.98
CA SER A 366 -3.01 -31.20 -10.70
C SER A 366 -1.88 -32.20 -10.47
N LYS A 367 -2.22 -33.38 -9.96
CA LYS A 367 -1.30 -34.52 -9.92
C LYS A 367 -1.03 -35.04 -11.32
#